data_AF-A0A8T7KEQ6-F1
#
_entry.id   AF-A0A8T7KEQ6-F1
#
_cell.length_a   1.000
_cell.length_b   1.000
_cell.length_c   1.000
_cell.angle_alpha   90.00
_cell.angle_beta   90.00
_cell.angle_gamma   90.00
#
_symmetry.space_group_name_H-M   'P 1'
#
loop_
_entity.id
_entity.type
_entity.pdbx_description
1 polymer ?
#
loop_
_entity_poly.entity_id
_entity_poly.type
_entity_poly.pdbx_seq_one_letter_code
_entity_poly.pdbx_strand_id
1 'polypeptide(L)'
;MVPRRVLLGATIVCLLVGALGAWLYGQQRIARCAPVPLLAAELLPNADLAAPGAIPGLPAGWARRAGGVELRGPAVDGQGFDLDGDGRALQLLGIANYVQTPPVAVRPATRYCFSGYALTDSLLRSATRARLVFSWHDAAGATLRDDATRWQAVVLWTPEAPPRDWSPLRGSFVAPAGASTLVVRVEPASDDRIYLDVMSIRRGGAELAPLAAAAPAATSAPLPQPARWPGGRRAAVAFTFDWETTMGGLIHSRSVGDPNFDQDPVLRGLRMREGITTTLALFRRYGVRATYYATGYNFLLGNAERRSFLGDPVFSWASPANGWTTERWLSTPWFADDPFGSYRSHPAWYFGDLVQPLLDGGHEIQSHTFSHLYGGLVDAATWQADLQTWNNLAAERGVAPASSLAFPWSGSAGMSDASWEILEQHGIRSVTRLSNQAQYNLFPADSEGLVAEPGCRWLPGREDRILACPDFYLTPERVSLALRQVDLAVAAGGMIDLWAHTEEVTTAQQIAAWERVVRRVAEDAQIWVAPLSEIAAWQTALATLQVEPVATAPAGDGQVLTVRVSNPSATALTDLTLHMPAATQRVAVNGEELARNERRLPRGRGWWPAAGLATFDLPPGQTVEVQVWLAS
;
A
#
# COMPACT_ATOMS: atom_id res chain seq x y z
N MET A 1 -47.99 60.09 17.19
CA MET A 1 -46.67 60.21 17.86
C MET A 1 -46.38 58.89 18.58
N VAL A 2 -45.35 58.15 18.16
CA VAL A 2 -44.96 56.89 18.82
C VAL A 2 -44.27 57.24 20.16
N PRO A 3 -44.64 56.61 21.30
CA PRO A 3 -44.03 56.92 22.58
C PRO A 3 -42.52 56.60 22.56
N ARG A 4 -41.67 57.47 23.13
CA ARG A 4 -40.21 57.26 23.25
C ARG A 4 -39.84 55.87 23.79
N ARG A 5 -40.65 55.31 24.71
CA ARG A 5 -40.45 53.97 25.27
C ARG A 5 -40.62 52.85 24.23
N VAL A 6 -41.55 53.01 23.29
CA VAL A 6 -41.79 52.05 22.20
C VAL A 6 -40.65 52.12 21.18
N LEU A 7 -40.18 53.33 20.85
CA LEU A 7 -39.01 53.52 19.99
C LEU A 7 -37.74 52.92 20.61
N LEU A 8 -37.48 53.18 21.90
CA LEU A 8 -36.32 52.61 22.61
C LEU A 8 -36.41 51.08 22.68
N GLY A 9 -37.59 50.53 22.99
CA GLY A 9 -37.83 49.09 23.01
C GLY A 9 -37.60 48.44 21.64
N ALA A 10 -38.12 49.04 20.57
CA ALA A 10 -37.90 48.57 19.21
C ALA A 10 -36.42 48.62 18.80
N THR A 11 -35.69 49.68 19.16
CA THR A 11 -34.24 49.77 18.92
C THR A 11 -33.46 48.69 19.65
N ILE A 12 -33.76 48.43 20.93
CA ILE A 12 -33.11 47.37 21.71
C ILE A 12 -33.39 46.00 21.08
N VAL A 13 -34.63 45.73 20.70
CA VAL A 13 -35.00 44.46 20.03
C VAL A 13 -34.25 44.30 18.70
N CYS A 14 -34.17 45.35 17.86
CA CYS A 14 -33.41 45.30 16.62
C CYS A 14 -31.91 45.03 16.85
N LEU A 15 -31.31 45.65 17.88
CA LEU A 15 -29.91 45.41 18.25
C LEU A 15 -29.69 43.97 18.74
N LEU A 16 -30.60 43.43 19.56
CA LEU A 16 -30.52 42.05 20.04
C LEU A 16 -30.69 41.03 18.91
N VAL A 17 -31.63 41.26 17.98
CA VAL A 17 -31.81 40.42 16.79
C VAL A 17 -30.59 40.49 15.89
N GLY A 18 -30.04 41.68 15.65
CA GLY A 18 -28.80 41.86 14.89
C GLY A 18 -27.60 41.14 15.53
N ALA A 19 -27.44 41.26 16.85
CA ALA A 19 -26.38 40.58 17.60
C ALA A 19 -26.53 39.05 17.55
N LEU A 20 -27.75 38.54 17.69
CA LEU A 20 -28.03 37.11 17.56
C LEU A 20 -27.71 36.61 16.14
N GLY A 21 -28.11 37.36 15.11
CA GLY A 21 -27.80 37.04 13.71
C GLY A 21 -26.29 37.00 13.45
N ALA A 22 -25.54 38.00 13.94
CA ALA A 22 -24.09 38.04 13.84
C ALA A 22 -23.43 36.87 14.60
N TRP A 23 -23.92 36.54 15.79
CA TRP A 23 -23.45 35.40 16.59
C TRP A 23 -23.70 34.06 15.87
N LEU A 24 -24.91 33.84 15.35
CA LEU A 24 -25.25 32.63 14.58
C LEU A 24 -24.40 32.51 13.32
N TYR A 25 -24.20 33.60 12.58
CA TYR A 25 -23.32 33.64 11.42
C TYR A 25 -21.88 33.28 11.80
N GLY A 26 -21.36 33.86 12.89
CA GLY A 26 -20.04 33.52 13.43
C GLY A 26 -19.92 32.05 13.80
N GLN A 27 -20.90 31.49 14.52
CA GLN A 27 -20.92 30.08 14.89
C GLN A 27 -20.96 29.15 13.67
N GLN A 28 -21.77 29.46 12.66
CA GLN A 28 -21.82 28.68 11.41
C GLN A 28 -20.48 28.70 10.68
N ARG A 29 -19.81 29.86 10.60
CA ARG A 29 -18.50 29.95 9.97
C ARG A 29 -17.44 29.15 10.75
N ILE A 30 -17.42 29.24 12.08
CA ILE A 30 -16.53 28.43 12.95
C ILE A 30 -16.82 26.93 12.75
N ALA A 31 -18.09 26.54 12.69
CA ALA A 31 -18.50 25.15 12.48
C ALA A 31 -18.03 24.60 11.12
N ARG A 32 -17.87 25.48 10.12
CA ARG A 32 -17.35 25.17 8.77
C ARG A 32 -15.84 25.36 8.60
N CYS A 33 -15.12 25.68 9.68
CA CYS A 33 -13.69 26.04 9.64
C CYS A 33 -13.37 27.30 8.79
N ALA A 34 -14.37 28.13 8.50
CA ALA A 34 -14.17 29.33 7.71
C ALA A 34 -13.53 30.46 8.55
N PRO A 35 -12.78 31.38 7.92
CA PRO A 35 -12.21 32.51 8.63
C PRO A 35 -13.32 33.38 9.24
N VAL A 36 -13.17 33.68 10.52
CA VAL A 36 -13.99 34.65 11.27
C VAL A 36 -13.03 35.56 12.03
N PRO A 37 -12.80 36.79 11.53
CA PRO A 37 -11.97 37.76 12.23
C PRO A 37 -12.41 37.89 13.70
N LEU A 38 -11.44 37.92 14.63
CA LEU A 38 -11.62 38.01 16.10
C LEU A 38 -12.12 36.77 16.83
N LEU A 39 -12.81 35.82 16.18
CA LEU A 39 -13.39 34.63 16.86
C LEU A 39 -12.66 33.31 16.54
N ALA A 40 -12.03 33.20 15.37
CA ALA A 40 -11.25 32.03 14.95
C ALA A 40 -9.94 32.49 14.34
N ALA A 41 -8.96 32.81 15.20
CA ALA A 41 -7.62 33.19 14.78
C ALA A 41 -6.96 32.05 14.00
N GLU A 42 -6.16 32.43 13.00
CA GLU A 42 -5.23 31.53 12.34
C GLU A 42 -4.20 31.03 13.36
N LEU A 43 -4.05 29.71 13.47
CA LEU A 43 -3.08 29.09 14.36
C LEU A 43 -1.86 28.58 13.61
N LEU A 44 -1.96 28.40 12.28
CA LEU A 44 -0.88 27.92 11.44
C LEU A 44 0.17 29.03 11.24
N PRO A 45 1.42 28.85 11.71
CA PRO A 45 2.50 29.78 11.45
C PRO A 45 2.87 29.75 9.96
N ASN A 46 3.23 30.92 9.39
CA ASN A 46 3.68 31.03 7.99
C ASN A 46 2.69 30.37 7.01
N ALA A 47 1.40 30.62 7.20
CA ALA A 47 0.31 30.08 6.41
C ALA A 47 0.27 30.64 4.96
N ASP A 48 0.86 31.82 4.76
CA ASP A 48 1.07 32.49 3.46
C ASP A 48 2.34 32.01 2.74
N LEU A 49 3.07 31.04 3.32
CA LEU A 49 4.26 30.43 2.72
C LEU A 49 5.39 31.42 2.37
N ALA A 50 5.34 32.65 2.90
CA ALA A 50 6.20 33.74 2.46
C ALA A 50 7.61 33.67 3.06
N ALA A 51 7.74 33.12 4.27
CA ALA A 51 9.04 32.99 4.93
C ALA A 51 9.77 31.70 4.48
N PRO A 52 11.02 31.77 3.99
CA PRO A 52 11.81 30.60 3.63
C PRO A 52 12.24 29.80 4.86
N GLY A 53 12.28 28.47 4.73
CA GLY A 53 12.66 27.55 5.80
C GLY A 53 14.10 27.09 5.77
N ALA A 54 14.46 26.30 6.78
CA ALA A 54 15.79 25.68 6.88
C ALA A 54 16.00 24.53 5.87
N ILE A 55 14.91 23.92 5.40
CA ILE A 55 14.96 22.90 4.35
C ILE A 55 14.86 23.62 2.99
N PRO A 56 15.83 23.46 2.09
CA PRO A 56 15.78 24.08 0.77
C PRO A 56 14.49 23.74 0.02
N GLY A 57 13.86 24.78 -0.54
CA GLY A 57 12.61 24.65 -1.28
C GLY A 57 11.35 24.53 -0.40
N LEU A 58 11.45 24.65 0.93
CA LEU A 58 10.29 24.66 1.83
C LEU A 58 10.15 25.98 2.59
N PRO A 59 8.91 26.40 2.93
CA PRO A 59 8.68 27.53 3.83
C PRO A 59 9.08 27.21 5.28
N ALA A 60 9.27 28.25 6.09
CA ALA A 60 9.68 28.15 7.49
C ALA A 60 8.72 27.29 8.31
N GLY A 61 9.28 26.31 9.03
CA GLY A 61 8.56 25.38 9.91
C GLY A 61 7.84 24.23 9.20
N TRP A 62 7.69 24.28 7.88
CA TRP A 62 7.09 23.20 7.10
C TRP A 62 8.09 22.06 6.92
N ALA A 63 7.58 20.83 6.87
CA ALA A 63 8.38 19.63 6.69
C ALA A 63 7.81 18.74 5.59
N ARG A 64 8.64 17.81 5.11
CA ARG A 64 8.31 16.80 4.10
C ARG A 64 8.98 15.48 4.46
N ARG A 65 8.47 14.36 3.95
CA ARG A 65 9.12 13.05 4.14
C ARG A 65 10.34 12.88 3.23
N ALA A 66 10.19 13.24 1.96
CA ALA A 66 11.20 13.09 0.93
C ALA A 66 11.21 14.32 0.00
N GLY A 67 12.15 14.36 -0.95
CA GLY A 67 12.12 15.33 -2.06
C GLY A 67 10.79 15.28 -2.85
N GLY A 68 10.52 16.28 -3.69
CA GLY A 68 9.26 16.36 -4.45
C GLY A 68 8.12 17.11 -3.75
N VAL A 69 8.31 17.56 -2.49
CA VAL A 69 7.49 18.61 -1.88
C VAL A 69 8.24 19.93 -1.93
N GLU A 70 7.77 20.91 -2.69
CA GLU A 70 8.49 22.17 -2.90
C GLU A 70 7.53 23.35 -2.99
N LEU A 71 7.98 24.51 -2.52
CA LEU A 71 7.34 25.78 -2.82
C LEU A 71 7.55 26.09 -4.30
N ARG A 72 6.44 26.26 -5.02
CA ARG A 72 6.37 26.60 -6.45
C ARG A 72 5.45 27.79 -6.63
N GLY A 73 5.37 28.32 -7.85
CA GLY A 73 4.39 29.32 -8.22
C GLY A 73 5.01 30.45 -9.05
N PRO A 74 4.17 31.28 -9.71
CA PRO A 74 4.63 32.36 -10.58
C PRO A 74 5.67 33.30 -9.94
N ALA A 75 5.57 33.56 -8.63
CA ALA A 75 6.51 34.42 -7.91
C ALA A 75 7.80 33.70 -7.46
N VAL A 76 7.89 32.38 -7.60
CA VAL A 76 9.02 31.56 -7.17
C VAL A 76 9.91 31.18 -8.35
N ASP A 77 9.32 30.61 -9.39
CA ASP A 77 10.04 30.03 -10.54
C ASP A 77 9.35 30.28 -11.89
N GLY A 78 8.27 31.07 -11.90
CA GLY A 78 7.47 31.32 -13.10
C GLY A 78 6.63 30.11 -13.55
N GLN A 79 6.56 29.04 -12.75
CA GLN A 79 5.84 27.81 -13.04
C GLN A 79 4.92 27.42 -11.87
N GLY A 80 3.93 26.55 -12.13
CA GLY A 80 2.98 26.11 -11.11
C GLY A 80 1.75 27.00 -11.01
N PHE A 81 1.03 26.88 -9.89
CA PHE A 81 -0.27 27.50 -9.69
C PHE A 81 -0.31 28.26 -8.37
N ASP A 82 -1.16 29.28 -8.29
CA ASP A 82 -1.52 30.02 -7.10
C ASP A 82 -3.04 30.27 -7.11
N LEU A 83 -3.66 30.27 -5.93
CA LEU A 83 -5.09 30.49 -5.78
C LEU A 83 -5.42 31.91 -5.30
N ASP A 84 -4.60 32.46 -4.39
CA ASP A 84 -4.86 33.76 -3.78
C ASP A 84 -4.13 34.95 -4.45
N GLY A 85 -3.32 34.65 -5.47
CA GLY A 85 -2.61 35.64 -6.28
C GLY A 85 -1.28 36.11 -5.68
N ASP A 86 -0.79 35.47 -4.61
CA ASP A 86 0.51 35.78 -4.02
C ASP A 86 1.70 35.14 -4.77
N GLY A 87 1.39 34.27 -5.75
CA GLY A 87 2.34 33.57 -6.58
C GLY A 87 3.01 32.35 -5.94
N ARG A 88 2.44 31.76 -4.87
CA ARG A 88 3.02 30.64 -4.12
C ARG A 88 2.02 29.50 -3.88
N ALA A 89 2.48 28.27 -4.04
CA ALA A 89 1.78 27.08 -3.57
C ALA A 89 2.79 25.97 -3.22
N LEU A 90 2.40 25.03 -2.36
CA LEU A 90 3.19 23.83 -2.12
C LEU A 90 2.83 22.75 -3.13
N GLN A 91 3.80 22.38 -3.96
CA GLN A 91 3.75 21.16 -4.74
C GLN A 91 4.01 19.96 -3.83
N LEU A 92 3.29 18.87 -4.03
CA LEU A 92 3.45 17.56 -3.40
C LEU A 92 3.47 16.50 -4.51
N LEU A 93 4.49 15.64 -4.49
CA LEU A 93 4.68 14.57 -5.46
C LEU A 93 5.03 13.25 -4.76
N GLY A 94 4.36 12.18 -5.16
CA GLY A 94 4.65 10.80 -4.81
C GLY A 94 3.82 10.20 -3.68
N ILE A 95 3.35 8.97 -3.90
CA ILE A 95 2.44 8.22 -3.02
C ILE A 95 3.03 7.93 -1.64
N ALA A 96 4.35 7.89 -1.52
CA ALA A 96 5.04 7.65 -0.25
C ALA A 96 5.39 8.95 0.48
N ASN A 97 5.03 10.12 -0.05
CA ASN A 97 5.42 11.42 0.47
C ASN A 97 4.30 12.09 1.27
N TYR A 98 4.64 13.17 1.97
CA TYR A 98 3.66 14.06 2.58
C TYR A 98 4.25 15.45 2.75
N VAL A 99 3.38 16.46 2.81
CA VAL A 99 3.71 17.76 3.39
C VAL A 99 3.14 17.85 4.80
N GLN A 100 3.91 18.42 5.72
CA GLN A 100 3.54 18.57 7.12
C GLN A 100 3.61 20.03 7.54
N THR A 101 2.58 20.48 8.24
CA THR A 101 2.53 21.82 8.83
C THR A 101 3.56 22.00 9.95
N PRO A 102 3.97 23.24 10.26
CA PRO A 102 4.60 23.55 11.53
C PRO A 102 3.71 23.07 12.72
N PRO A 103 4.32 22.74 13.87
CA PRO A 103 3.56 22.38 15.06
C PRO A 103 2.77 23.58 15.60
N VAL A 104 1.49 23.35 15.91
CA VAL A 104 0.61 24.36 16.52
C VAL A 104 0.24 23.98 17.95
N ALA A 105 0.16 24.96 18.84
CA ALA A 105 -0.23 24.72 20.23
C ALA A 105 -1.74 24.41 20.34
N VAL A 106 -2.07 23.33 21.05
CA VAL A 106 -3.45 22.87 21.24
C VAL A 106 -3.80 22.65 22.71
N ARG A 107 -5.09 22.51 22.99
CA ARG A 107 -5.65 22.21 24.31
C ARG A 107 -6.41 20.89 24.23
N PRO A 108 -6.28 20.00 25.23
CA PRO A 108 -7.08 18.79 25.32
C PRO A 108 -8.59 19.08 25.24
N ALA A 109 -9.35 18.13 24.72
CA ALA A 109 -10.81 18.19 24.56
C ALA A 109 -11.33 19.37 23.70
N THR A 110 -10.44 20.11 23.03
CA THR A 110 -10.81 21.17 22.09
C THR A 110 -10.81 20.62 20.67
N ARG A 111 -11.79 21.02 19.87
CA ARG A 111 -11.84 20.67 18.44
C ARG A 111 -11.01 21.63 17.61
N TYR A 112 -10.15 21.07 16.78
CA TYR A 112 -9.35 21.80 15.81
C TYR A 112 -9.72 21.35 14.41
N CYS A 113 -9.64 22.27 13.46
CA CYS A 113 -9.91 22.02 12.07
C CYS A 113 -8.78 22.53 11.20
N PHE A 114 -8.56 21.82 10.10
CA PHE A 114 -7.68 22.23 9.01
C PHE A 114 -8.57 22.54 7.80
N SER A 115 -8.22 23.59 7.06
CA SER A 115 -8.78 23.87 5.74
C SER A 115 -7.72 24.40 4.79
N GLY A 116 -7.69 23.89 3.57
CA GLY A 116 -6.92 24.42 2.45
C GLY A 116 -7.58 24.06 1.13
N TYR A 117 -6.88 24.29 0.03
CA TYR A 117 -7.31 23.91 -1.31
C TYR A 117 -6.24 23.10 -2.01
N ALA A 118 -6.67 22.22 -2.91
CA ALA A 118 -5.84 21.32 -3.66
C ALA A 118 -6.21 21.32 -5.15
N LEU A 119 -5.20 21.23 -6.01
CA LEU A 119 -5.31 21.08 -7.46
C LEU A 119 -4.33 20.00 -7.93
N THR A 120 -4.67 19.22 -8.95
CA THR A 120 -3.70 18.35 -9.62
C THR A 120 -3.59 18.72 -11.09
N ASP A 121 -2.41 18.59 -11.67
CA ASP A 121 -2.16 18.78 -13.11
C ASP A 121 -1.52 17.54 -13.73
N SER A 122 -1.85 16.37 -13.18
CA SER A 122 -1.35 15.04 -13.58
C SER A 122 -1.00 14.96 -15.06
N LEU A 123 0.26 14.60 -15.36
CA LEU A 123 0.73 14.39 -16.73
C LEU A 123 -0.04 13.26 -17.44
N LEU A 124 -0.57 12.30 -16.67
CA LEU A 124 -1.42 11.20 -17.14
C LEU A 124 -2.91 11.58 -17.20
N ARG A 125 -3.23 12.87 -17.02
CA ARG A 125 -4.61 13.42 -17.04
C ARG A 125 -5.54 12.70 -16.07
N SER A 126 -5.01 12.27 -14.92
CA SER A 126 -5.78 11.63 -13.86
C SER A 126 -6.20 12.65 -12.80
N ALA A 127 -7.47 12.62 -12.41
CA ALA A 127 -7.84 13.15 -11.10
C ALA A 127 -7.17 12.30 -10.00
N THR A 128 -7.05 12.85 -8.80
CA THR A 128 -6.47 12.13 -7.66
C THR A 128 -7.21 12.46 -6.37
N ARG A 129 -6.73 11.93 -5.24
CA ARG A 129 -7.27 12.16 -3.91
C ARG A 129 -6.13 12.46 -2.93
N ALA A 130 -6.47 13.19 -1.88
CA ALA A 130 -5.60 13.43 -0.74
C ALA A 130 -6.36 13.23 0.58
N ARG A 131 -5.64 12.96 1.66
CA ARG A 131 -6.22 12.95 3.01
C ARG A 131 -5.41 13.81 3.96
N LEU A 132 -6.07 14.21 5.05
CA LEU A 132 -5.44 14.88 6.16
C LEU A 132 -5.22 13.90 7.30
N VAL A 133 -4.02 13.90 7.86
CA VAL A 133 -3.69 13.17 9.10
C VAL A 133 -3.31 14.17 10.18
N PHE A 134 -4.06 14.17 11.28
CA PHE A 134 -3.84 15.00 12.45
C PHE A 134 -3.04 14.19 13.47
N SER A 135 -1.76 14.50 13.60
CA SER A 135 -0.88 13.86 14.59
C SER A 135 -0.82 14.72 15.84
N TRP A 136 -1.32 14.17 16.95
CA TRP A 136 -1.36 14.82 18.24
C TRP A 136 -0.16 14.42 19.08
N HIS A 137 0.54 15.39 19.65
CA HIS A 137 1.72 15.13 20.47
C HIS A 137 1.55 15.71 21.88
N ASP A 138 2.19 15.04 22.84
CA ASP A 138 2.29 15.53 24.22
C ASP A 138 3.38 16.59 24.36
N ALA A 139 3.59 17.06 25.60
CA ALA A 139 4.57 18.11 25.90
C ALA A 139 6.02 17.65 25.71
N ALA A 140 6.27 16.33 25.66
CA ALA A 140 7.58 15.74 25.37
C ALA A 140 7.78 15.49 23.86
N GLY A 141 6.77 15.74 23.03
CA GLY A 141 6.79 15.52 21.59
C GLY A 141 6.40 14.09 21.17
N ALA A 142 6.02 13.22 22.11
CA ALA A 142 5.60 11.86 21.80
C ALA A 142 4.21 11.86 21.14
N THR A 143 4.05 11.10 20.06
CA THR A 143 2.76 10.95 19.36
C THR A 143 1.77 10.22 20.26
N LEU A 144 0.66 10.87 20.59
CA LEU A 144 -0.44 10.32 21.38
C LEU A 144 -1.44 9.57 20.51
N ARG A 145 -1.78 10.14 19.35
CA ARG A 145 -2.77 9.60 18.42
C ARG A 145 -2.63 10.26 17.06
N ASP A 146 -2.93 9.50 16.00
CA ASP A 146 -3.17 10.01 14.66
C ASP A 146 -4.66 9.86 14.34
N ASP A 147 -5.30 10.94 13.90
CA ASP A 147 -6.67 10.92 13.37
C ASP A 147 -6.65 11.27 11.88
N ALA A 148 -7.29 10.48 11.01
CA ALA A 148 -7.27 10.70 9.57
C ALA A 148 -8.65 11.05 9.01
N THR A 149 -8.70 11.93 8.01
CA THR A 149 -9.91 12.11 7.20
C THR A 149 -10.06 10.96 6.21
N ARG A 150 -11.27 10.80 5.66
CA ARG A 150 -11.48 10.09 4.40
C ARG A 150 -10.64 10.73 3.30
N TRP A 151 -10.36 9.95 2.26
CA TRP A 151 -9.78 10.45 1.01
C TRP A 151 -10.74 11.45 0.35
N GLN A 152 -10.24 12.65 0.05
CA GLN A 152 -10.98 13.76 -0.55
C GLN A 152 -10.50 13.95 -1.99
N ALA A 153 -11.44 14.17 -2.91
CA ALA A 153 -11.13 14.36 -4.33
C ALA A 153 -10.32 15.65 -4.56
N VAL A 154 -9.36 15.58 -5.49
CA VAL A 154 -8.56 16.69 -5.97
C VAL A 154 -8.84 16.87 -7.46
N VAL A 155 -9.35 18.04 -7.82
CA VAL A 155 -9.77 18.35 -9.19
C VAL A 155 -8.57 18.46 -10.13
N LEU A 156 -8.74 17.90 -11.31
CA LEU A 156 -7.76 17.95 -12.39
C LEU A 156 -7.84 19.30 -13.12
N TRP A 157 -6.67 19.92 -13.29
CA TRP A 157 -6.45 21.02 -14.20
C TRP A 157 -5.96 20.50 -15.55
N THR A 158 -6.54 21.02 -16.62
CA THR A 158 -6.04 20.84 -17.99
C THR A 158 -6.05 22.19 -18.71
N PRO A 159 -5.14 22.44 -19.66
CA PRO A 159 -5.15 23.68 -20.44
C PRO A 159 -6.47 23.89 -21.20
N GLU A 160 -7.08 22.80 -21.67
CA GLU A 160 -8.30 22.85 -22.50
C GLU A 160 -9.58 23.00 -21.66
N ALA A 161 -9.54 22.55 -20.40
CA ALA A 161 -10.66 22.62 -19.48
C ALA A 161 -10.17 22.93 -18.05
N PRO A 162 -9.74 24.19 -17.78
CA PRO A 162 -9.34 24.58 -16.44
C PRO A 162 -10.56 24.56 -15.50
N PRO A 163 -10.44 23.98 -14.30
CA PRO A 163 -11.53 23.99 -13.33
C PRO A 163 -11.84 25.41 -12.87
N ARG A 164 -13.10 25.64 -12.49
CA ARG A 164 -13.54 26.95 -11.98
C ARG A 164 -12.87 27.31 -10.65
N ASP A 165 -12.64 26.31 -9.81
CA ASP A 165 -12.10 26.43 -8.47
C ASP A 165 -11.26 25.20 -8.13
N TRP A 166 -10.35 25.34 -7.16
CA TRP A 166 -9.60 24.22 -6.57
C TRP A 166 -10.48 23.41 -5.60
N SER A 167 -10.13 22.15 -5.38
CA SER A 167 -10.87 21.29 -4.45
C SER A 167 -10.59 21.68 -2.99
N PRO A 168 -11.61 21.85 -2.14
CA PRO A 168 -11.37 22.06 -0.72
C PRO A 168 -10.82 20.80 -0.06
N LEU A 169 -9.79 20.95 0.76
CA LEU A 169 -9.24 19.89 1.61
C LEU A 169 -9.46 20.25 3.08
N ARG A 170 -10.33 19.52 3.77
CA ARG A 170 -10.82 19.90 5.11
C ARG A 170 -10.93 18.73 6.07
N GLY A 171 -10.79 18.99 7.36
CA GLY A 171 -10.95 17.97 8.40
C GLY A 171 -11.05 18.60 9.79
N SER A 172 -11.63 17.88 10.75
CA SER A 172 -11.60 18.32 12.15
C SER A 172 -11.67 17.15 13.13
N PHE A 173 -10.94 17.29 14.23
CA PHE A 173 -10.86 16.28 15.28
C PHE A 173 -10.76 16.94 16.66
N VAL A 174 -11.13 16.19 17.69
CA VAL A 174 -11.03 16.63 19.09
C VAL A 174 -9.69 16.16 19.65
N ALA A 175 -8.90 17.11 20.16
CA ALA A 175 -7.60 16.82 20.76
C ALA A 175 -7.73 15.82 21.91
N PRO A 176 -6.96 14.71 21.93
CA PRO A 176 -7.00 13.74 23.00
C PRO A 176 -6.50 14.33 24.33
N ALA A 177 -6.74 13.61 25.43
CA ALA A 177 -6.16 13.96 26.72
C ALA A 177 -4.63 14.02 26.63
N GLY A 178 -4.02 15.04 27.24
CA GLY A 178 -2.56 15.22 27.22
C GLY A 178 -1.98 15.91 25.97
N ALA A 179 -2.79 16.12 24.91
CA ALA A 179 -2.31 16.79 23.70
C ALA A 179 -1.93 18.25 23.96
N SER A 180 -0.71 18.63 23.60
CA SER A 180 -0.20 20.00 23.67
C SER A 180 0.16 20.58 22.32
N THR A 181 0.51 19.74 21.35
CA THR A 181 0.84 20.16 19.99
C THR A 181 0.12 19.31 18.95
N LEU A 182 -0.15 19.93 17.80
CA LEU A 182 -0.74 19.30 16.63
C LEU A 182 0.14 19.60 15.41
N VAL A 183 0.39 18.59 14.59
CA VAL A 183 0.83 18.76 13.20
C VAL A 183 -0.20 18.12 12.29
N VAL A 184 -0.39 18.68 11.10
CA VAL A 184 -1.27 18.12 10.08
C VAL A 184 -0.43 17.72 8.88
N ARG A 185 -0.57 16.47 8.45
CA ARG A 185 0.04 15.94 7.23
C ARG A 185 -1.00 15.88 6.11
N VAL A 186 -0.61 16.29 4.90
CA VAL A 186 -1.37 16.02 3.67
C VAL A 186 -0.70 14.86 2.96
N GLU A 187 -1.43 13.76 2.80
CA GLU A 187 -0.95 12.54 2.16
C GLU A 187 -1.69 12.33 0.82
N PRO A 188 -0.99 12.01 -0.28
CA PRO A 188 -1.60 11.74 -1.58
C PRO A 188 -1.99 10.26 -1.73
N ALA A 189 -2.99 9.98 -2.58
CA ALA A 189 -3.45 8.62 -2.90
C ALA A 189 -2.68 7.97 -4.07
N SER A 190 -1.82 8.73 -4.76
CA SER A 190 -1.10 8.33 -5.97
C SER A 190 0.18 9.15 -6.14
N ASP A 191 0.89 8.92 -7.25
CA ASP A 191 2.06 9.72 -7.64
C ASP A 191 1.68 10.98 -8.43
N ASP A 192 0.39 11.25 -8.62
CA ASP A 192 -0.08 12.47 -9.27
C ASP A 192 0.41 13.70 -8.51
N ARG A 193 0.90 14.70 -9.25
CA ARG A 193 1.34 15.96 -8.66
C ARG A 193 0.15 16.73 -8.12
N ILE A 194 0.25 17.19 -6.88
CA ILE A 194 -0.77 18.01 -6.20
C ILE A 194 -0.15 19.36 -5.83
N TYR A 195 -0.91 20.44 -6.00
CA TYR A 195 -0.62 21.77 -5.50
C TYR A 195 -1.55 22.08 -4.33
N LEU A 196 -1.02 22.71 -3.29
CA LEU A 196 -1.72 23.02 -2.04
C LEU A 196 -1.56 24.50 -1.71
N ASP A 197 -2.68 25.14 -1.39
CA ASP A 197 -2.72 26.59 -1.15
C ASP A 197 -3.80 26.98 -0.12
N VAL A 198 -3.69 28.20 0.41
CA VAL A 198 -4.61 28.85 1.38
C VAL A 198 -4.89 27.94 2.58
N MET A 199 -3.83 27.33 3.10
CA MET A 199 -3.89 26.37 4.20
C MET A 199 -4.04 27.09 5.55
N SER A 200 -4.79 26.48 6.46
CA SER A 200 -5.12 27.10 7.74
C SER A 200 -5.48 26.08 8.80
N ILE A 201 -5.17 26.40 10.06
CA ILE A 201 -5.58 25.65 11.24
C ILE A 201 -6.31 26.58 12.20
N ARG A 202 -7.53 26.19 12.62
CA ARG A 202 -8.37 26.98 13.52
C ARG A 202 -9.04 26.09 14.56
N ARG A 203 -9.64 26.70 15.58
CA ARG A 203 -10.57 26.01 16.49
C ARG A 203 -11.94 25.91 15.84
N GLY A 204 -12.62 24.77 16.02
CA GLY A 204 -13.97 24.55 15.48
C GLY A 204 -14.03 23.44 14.43
N GLY A 205 -14.86 23.60 13.41
CA GLY A 205 -15.04 22.60 12.35
C GLY A 205 -16.01 21.47 12.68
N ALA A 206 -16.98 21.68 13.58
CA ALA A 206 -17.92 20.62 13.98
C ALA A 206 -18.71 20.01 12.79
N GLU A 207 -19.02 20.80 11.75
CA GLU A 207 -19.67 20.31 10.53
C GLU A 207 -18.76 19.41 9.67
N LEU A 208 -17.46 19.39 9.94
CA LEU A 208 -16.48 18.54 9.24
C LEU A 208 -16.32 17.15 9.86
N ALA A 209 -16.97 16.86 10.99
CA ALA A 209 -16.89 15.54 11.63
C ALA A 209 -17.24 14.34 10.71
N PRO A 210 -18.19 14.45 9.75
CA PRO A 210 -18.47 13.37 8.80
C PRO A 210 -17.31 13.03 7.85
N LEU A 211 -16.31 13.91 7.73
CA LEU A 211 -15.10 13.67 6.92
C LEU A 211 -14.08 12.77 7.64
N ALA A 212 -14.29 12.44 8.92
CA ALA A 212 -13.42 11.50 9.62
C ALA A 212 -13.44 10.12 8.97
N ALA A 213 -12.25 9.51 8.82
CA ALA A 213 -12.15 8.08 8.57
C ALA A 213 -12.61 7.31 9.82
N ALA A 214 -13.04 6.06 9.63
CA ALA A 214 -13.40 5.22 10.76
C ALA A 214 -12.16 4.99 11.63
N ALA A 215 -12.25 5.33 12.91
CA ALA A 215 -11.23 4.92 13.87
C ALA A 215 -11.38 3.41 14.12
N PRO A 216 -10.27 2.67 14.28
CA PRO A 216 -10.36 1.29 14.76
C PRO A 216 -11.06 1.29 16.13
N ALA A 217 -12.02 0.38 16.30
CA ALA A 217 -12.76 0.27 17.55
C ALA A 217 -11.79 -0.06 18.69
N ALA A 218 -11.65 0.83 19.66
CA ALA A 218 -10.90 0.55 20.87
C ALA A 218 -11.67 -0.50 21.69
N THR A 219 -11.19 -1.74 21.68
CA THR A 219 -11.72 -2.80 22.53
C THR A 219 -11.06 -2.70 23.92
N SER A 220 -11.88 -2.46 24.94
CA SER A 220 -11.44 -2.36 26.35
C SER A 220 -11.47 -3.70 27.09
N ALA A 221 -11.94 -4.78 26.45
CA ALA A 221 -12.04 -6.11 27.05
C ALA A 221 -10.82 -6.98 26.66
N PRO A 222 -10.38 -7.90 27.54
CA PRO A 222 -9.31 -8.87 27.26
C PRO A 222 -9.84 -9.99 26.34
N LEU A 223 -10.24 -9.63 25.13
CA LEU A 223 -10.68 -10.57 24.11
C LEU A 223 -9.47 -11.32 23.53
N PRO A 224 -9.63 -12.58 23.13
CA PRO A 224 -8.70 -13.24 22.23
C PRO A 224 -8.31 -12.34 21.06
N GLN A 225 -7.01 -12.26 20.74
CA GLN A 225 -6.51 -11.43 19.64
C GLN A 225 -5.96 -12.32 18.53
N PRO A 226 -6.26 -12.05 17.25
CA PRO A 226 -5.67 -12.81 16.16
C PRO A 226 -4.14 -12.67 16.15
N ALA A 227 -3.45 -13.81 16.09
CA ALA A 227 -2.04 -13.85 15.73
C ALA A 227 -1.88 -13.49 14.25
N ARG A 228 -0.75 -12.88 13.90
CA ARG A 228 -0.55 -12.33 12.57
C ARG A 228 -0.46 -13.38 11.46
N TRP A 229 0.11 -14.55 11.75
CA TRP A 229 0.40 -15.59 10.77
C TRP A 229 -0.19 -16.94 11.19
N PRO A 230 -0.49 -17.83 10.22
CA PRO A 230 -1.09 -19.13 10.50
C PRO A 230 -0.22 -19.94 11.47
N GLY A 231 -0.87 -20.72 12.33
CA GLY A 231 -0.19 -21.54 13.34
C GLY A 231 0.69 -20.76 14.32
N GLY A 232 0.45 -19.46 14.51
CA GLY A 232 1.23 -18.61 15.43
C GLY A 232 2.66 -18.38 14.98
N ARG A 233 2.95 -18.51 13.68
CA ARG A 233 4.25 -18.17 13.09
C ARG A 233 4.60 -16.70 13.36
N ARG A 234 5.88 -16.38 13.41
CA ARG A 234 6.38 -15.04 13.70
C ARG A 234 6.58 -14.21 12.44
N ALA A 235 6.91 -14.82 11.31
CA ALA A 235 7.05 -14.10 10.05
C ALA A 235 6.52 -14.92 8.88
N ALA A 236 6.32 -14.26 7.75
CA ALA A 236 6.14 -14.91 6.47
C ALA A 236 7.31 -14.59 5.51
N VAL A 237 7.66 -15.52 4.64
CA VAL A 237 8.65 -15.32 3.57
C VAL A 237 8.07 -15.81 2.25
N ALA A 238 8.12 -14.97 1.23
CA ALA A 238 7.87 -15.37 -0.15
C ALA A 238 9.20 -15.56 -0.88
N PHE A 239 9.22 -16.52 -1.80
CA PHE A 239 10.23 -16.60 -2.85
C PHE A 239 9.55 -16.27 -4.16
N THR A 240 10.08 -15.28 -4.87
CA THR A 240 9.49 -14.85 -6.14
C THR A 240 10.51 -14.73 -7.25
N PHE A 241 10.05 -14.86 -8.49
CA PHE A 241 10.91 -14.69 -9.65
C PHE A 241 10.24 -13.85 -10.72
N ASP A 242 11.00 -12.91 -11.26
CA ASP A 242 10.63 -12.18 -12.45
C ASP A 242 10.95 -13.11 -13.64
N TRP A 243 9.90 -13.55 -14.34
CA TRP A 243 9.97 -14.63 -15.34
C TRP A 243 9.66 -14.08 -16.72
N GLU A 244 10.71 -13.63 -17.40
CA GLU A 244 10.62 -12.90 -18.68
C GLU A 244 11.09 -13.75 -19.85
N THR A 245 10.36 -13.73 -20.97
CA THR A 245 10.88 -14.28 -22.23
C THR A 245 11.79 -13.27 -22.93
N THR A 246 12.49 -13.68 -23.98
CA THR A 246 13.24 -12.72 -24.82
C THR A 246 12.35 -11.56 -25.28
N MET A 247 11.15 -11.85 -25.79
CA MET A 247 10.21 -10.79 -26.19
C MET A 247 9.59 -10.07 -25.00
N GLY A 248 9.20 -10.82 -23.98
CA GLY A 248 8.44 -10.31 -22.84
C GLY A 248 9.28 -9.54 -21.83
N GLY A 249 10.38 -8.90 -22.22
CA GLY A 249 11.14 -8.03 -21.31
C GLY A 249 12.60 -7.87 -21.68
N LEU A 250 13.30 -8.97 -21.98
CA LEU A 250 14.76 -8.96 -22.07
C LEU A 250 15.30 -8.06 -23.20
N ILE A 251 14.60 -7.95 -24.33
CA ILE A 251 14.98 -7.02 -25.40
C ILE A 251 14.56 -5.56 -25.12
N HIS A 252 13.64 -5.34 -24.19
CA HIS A 252 13.09 -4.01 -23.84
C HIS A 252 13.88 -3.31 -22.73
N SER A 253 15.13 -3.76 -22.49
CA SER A 253 15.87 -3.45 -21.26
C SER A 253 16.02 -1.95 -20.96
N ARG A 254 15.58 -1.62 -19.75
CA ARG A 254 15.84 -0.40 -18.97
C ARG A 254 16.60 -0.74 -17.68
N SER A 255 17.08 -1.98 -17.54
CA SER A 255 17.52 -2.51 -16.25
C SER A 255 18.74 -1.77 -15.74
N VAL A 256 18.67 -1.33 -14.48
CA VAL A 256 19.79 -0.75 -13.74
C VAL A 256 20.08 -1.69 -12.57
N GLY A 257 21.24 -2.36 -12.59
CA GLY A 257 21.66 -3.26 -11.51
C GLY A 257 21.33 -4.76 -11.70
N ASP A 258 20.70 -5.13 -12.82
CA ASP A 258 20.61 -6.53 -13.28
C ASP A 258 22.01 -6.98 -13.77
N PRO A 259 22.58 -8.08 -13.26
CA PRO A 259 23.94 -8.50 -13.59
C PRO A 259 24.12 -8.97 -15.04
N ASN A 260 23.04 -9.26 -15.76
CA ASN A 260 23.06 -9.75 -17.13
C ASN A 260 22.48 -8.75 -18.14
N PHE A 261 22.22 -7.50 -17.74
CA PHE A 261 21.45 -6.54 -18.52
C PHE A 261 22.00 -6.24 -19.93
N ASP A 262 23.31 -6.38 -20.11
CA ASP A 262 24.07 -6.07 -21.32
C ASP A 262 24.34 -7.30 -22.21
N GLN A 263 23.91 -8.48 -21.77
CA GLN A 263 24.12 -9.73 -22.51
C GLN A 263 23.07 -9.96 -23.60
N ASP A 264 23.40 -10.87 -24.51
CA ASP A 264 22.50 -11.26 -25.59
C ASP A 264 21.13 -11.75 -25.06
N PRO A 265 20.02 -11.11 -25.46
CA PRO A 265 18.70 -11.38 -24.88
C PRO A 265 18.14 -12.76 -25.24
N VAL A 266 18.63 -13.41 -26.31
CA VAL A 266 18.27 -14.79 -26.65
C VAL A 266 18.97 -15.76 -25.70
N LEU A 267 20.27 -15.58 -25.43
CA LEU A 267 21.00 -16.38 -24.45
C LEU A 267 20.40 -16.23 -23.04
N ARG A 268 20.03 -15.00 -22.65
CA ARG A 268 19.30 -14.72 -21.41
C ARG A 268 17.98 -15.49 -21.34
N GLY A 269 17.18 -15.45 -22.41
CA GLY A 269 15.91 -16.20 -22.49
C GLY A 269 16.10 -17.72 -22.35
N LEU A 270 17.16 -18.28 -22.94
CA LEU A 270 17.50 -19.70 -22.74
C LEU A 270 17.85 -20.02 -21.27
N ARG A 271 18.61 -19.15 -20.61
CA ARG A 271 18.91 -19.30 -19.17
C ARG A 271 17.68 -19.13 -18.29
N MET A 272 16.75 -18.24 -18.66
CA MET A 272 15.48 -18.07 -17.94
C MET A 272 14.69 -19.39 -17.95
N ARG A 273 14.63 -20.04 -19.12
CA ARG A 273 14.04 -21.38 -19.27
C ARG A 273 14.76 -22.46 -18.45
N GLU A 274 16.09 -22.47 -18.47
CA GLU A 274 16.89 -23.38 -17.62
C GLU A 274 16.59 -23.15 -16.13
N GLY A 275 16.56 -21.90 -15.70
CA GLY A 275 16.29 -21.46 -14.34
C GLY A 275 14.95 -21.96 -13.77
N ILE A 276 13.90 -22.08 -14.60
CA ILE A 276 12.64 -22.72 -14.18
C ILE A 276 12.88 -24.17 -13.76
N THR A 277 13.62 -24.93 -14.56
CA THR A 277 13.90 -26.34 -14.23
C THR A 277 14.72 -26.45 -12.95
N THR A 278 15.72 -25.58 -12.79
CA THR A 278 16.58 -25.54 -11.60
C THR A 278 15.82 -25.15 -10.33
N THR A 279 15.01 -24.10 -10.38
CA THR A 279 14.23 -23.62 -9.22
C THR A 279 13.16 -24.62 -8.81
N LEU A 280 12.48 -25.27 -9.76
CA LEU A 280 11.55 -26.38 -9.49
C LEU A 280 12.22 -27.53 -8.74
N ALA A 281 13.42 -27.94 -9.17
CA ALA A 281 14.18 -29.00 -8.52
C ALA A 281 14.59 -28.60 -7.09
N LEU A 282 15.06 -27.36 -6.92
CA LEU A 282 15.45 -26.82 -5.62
C LEU A 282 14.26 -26.79 -4.65
N PHE A 283 13.14 -26.19 -5.05
CA PHE A 283 12.00 -26.01 -4.15
C PHE A 283 11.30 -27.32 -3.79
N ARG A 284 11.24 -28.27 -4.72
CA ARG A 284 10.71 -29.62 -4.46
C ARG A 284 11.43 -30.31 -3.30
N ARG A 285 12.75 -30.13 -3.18
CA ARG A 285 13.55 -30.71 -2.09
C ARG A 285 13.11 -30.23 -0.70
N TYR A 286 12.63 -29.00 -0.61
CA TYR A 286 12.28 -28.34 0.64
C TYR A 286 10.77 -28.15 0.83
N GLY A 287 9.94 -28.63 -0.09
CA GLY A 287 8.48 -28.47 -0.04
C GLY A 287 8.04 -27.01 -0.12
N VAL A 288 8.80 -26.16 -0.81
CA VAL A 288 8.52 -24.72 -0.93
C VAL A 288 7.68 -24.46 -2.18
N ARG A 289 6.69 -23.58 -2.05
CA ARG A 289 5.95 -22.98 -3.17
C ARG A 289 6.42 -21.55 -3.36
N ALA A 290 6.55 -21.13 -4.61
CA ALA A 290 7.07 -19.82 -5.01
C ALA A 290 6.09 -19.13 -5.97
N THR A 291 6.23 -17.83 -6.17
CA THR A 291 5.47 -17.06 -7.18
C THR A 291 6.36 -16.71 -8.36
N TYR A 292 5.93 -17.02 -9.57
CA TYR A 292 6.59 -16.63 -10.81
C TYR A 292 5.79 -15.50 -11.47
N TYR A 293 6.37 -14.31 -11.50
CA TYR A 293 5.80 -13.14 -12.15
C TYR A 293 6.06 -13.23 -13.66
N ALA A 294 5.06 -13.70 -14.39
CA ALA A 294 5.13 -13.98 -15.81
C ALA A 294 4.74 -12.76 -16.64
N THR A 295 5.43 -12.57 -17.76
CA THR A 295 4.94 -11.69 -18.83
C THR A 295 3.96 -12.41 -19.76
N GLY A 296 3.32 -11.68 -20.65
CA GLY A 296 2.33 -12.23 -21.57
C GLY A 296 2.87 -13.34 -22.49
N TYR A 297 4.09 -13.16 -22.98
CA TYR A 297 4.74 -14.12 -23.89
C TYR A 297 5.06 -15.46 -23.21
N ASN A 298 5.08 -15.51 -21.88
CA ASN A 298 5.27 -16.76 -21.15
C ASN A 298 4.15 -17.77 -21.38
N PHE A 299 2.94 -17.33 -21.75
CA PHE A 299 1.80 -18.22 -21.99
C PHE A 299 1.75 -18.75 -23.43
N LEU A 300 2.55 -18.21 -24.35
CA LEU A 300 2.52 -18.59 -25.74
C LEU A 300 3.33 -19.88 -25.97
N LEU A 301 2.78 -20.81 -26.75
CA LEU A 301 3.55 -21.94 -27.31
C LEU A 301 4.24 -21.56 -28.62
N GLY A 302 3.94 -20.38 -29.15
CA GLY A 302 4.37 -19.87 -30.44
C GLY A 302 3.40 -18.81 -30.96
N ASN A 303 3.80 -18.13 -32.04
CA ASN A 303 2.98 -17.14 -32.73
C ASN A 303 3.07 -17.29 -34.26
N ALA A 304 3.01 -18.53 -34.77
CA ALA A 304 3.11 -18.81 -36.21
C ALA A 304 2.00 -18.14 -37.05
N GLU A 305 0.84 -17.89 -36.44
CA GLU A 305 -0.30 -17.19 -37.06
C GLU A 305 -0.14 -15.67 -37.08
N ARG A 306 0.93 -15.13 -36.47
CA ARG A 306 1.20 -13.70 -36.37
C ARG A 306 0.04 -12.92 -35.72
N ARG A 307 -0.46 -13.44 -34.60
CA ARG A 307 -1.40 -12.72 -33.74
C ARG A 307 -0.73 -11.42 -33.31
N SER A 308 -1.41 -10.30 -33.53
CA SER A 308 -1.03 -9.00 -32.98
C SER A 308 -1.53 -8.90 -31.54
N PHE A 309 -0.74 -8.25 -30.68
CA PHE A 309 -1.09 -8.05 -29.28
C PHE A 309 -1.14 -6.56 -28.98
N LEU A 310 -2.19 -6.12 -28.27
CA LEU A 310 -2.40 -4.70 -27.90
C LEU A 310 -2.41 -3.73 -29.10
N GLY A 311 -2.61 -4.23 -30.33
CA GLY A 311 -2.53 -3.42 -31.54
C GLY A 311 -1.10 -3.01 -31.92
N ASP A 312 -0.08 -3.74 -31.44
CA ASP A 312 1.35 -3.48 -31.66
C ASP A 312 1.76 -2.04 -31.34
N PRO A 313 1.64 -1.63 -30.06
CA PRO A 313 1.85 -0.25 -29.67
C PRO A 313 3.29 0.20 -29.92
N VAL A 314 3.47 1.50 -30.16
CA VAL A 314 4.76 2.18 -30.10
C VAL A 314 4.78 3.00 -28.81
N PHE A 315 5.67 2.67 -27.89
CA PHE A 315 5.79 3.37 -26.61
C PHE A 315 6.81 4.50 -26.71
N SER A 316 6.34 5.69 -27.08
CA SER A 316 7.18 6.90 -27.20
C SER A 316 7.85 7.33 -25.90
N TRP A 317 7.39 6.86 -24.74
CA TRP A 317 8.06 7.06 -23.47
C TRP A 317 9.28 6.16 -23.26
N ALA A 318 9.45 5.08 -24.02
CA ALA A 318 10.59 4.18 -23.92
C ALA A 318 11.82 4.76 -24.65
N SER A 319 12.44 5.77 -24.03
CA SER A 319 13.55 6.53 -24.59
C SER A 319 14.72 6.65 -23.61
N PRO A 320 15.92 7.06 -24.08
CA PRO A 320 17.04 7.34 -23.18
C PRO A 320 16.74 8.37 -22.09
N ALA A 321 15.85 9.33 -22.36
CA ALA A 321 15.41 10.30 -21.35
C ALA A 321 14.71 9.64 -20.14
N ASN A 322 14.08 8.48 -20.35
CA ASN A 322 13.42 7.69 -19.31
C ASN A 322 14.23 6.44 -18.90
N GLY A 323 15.48 6.32 -19.36
CA GLY A 323 16.42 5.27 -18.95
C GLY A 323 16.52 4.06 -19.89
N TRP A 324 15.88 4.07 -21.06
CA TRP A 324 16.10 3.01 -22.05
C TRP A 324 17.48 3.14 -22.69
N THR A 325 18.08 2.01 -23.01
CA THR A 325 19.42 1.95 -23.61
C THR A 325 19.44 2.35 -25.08
N THR A 326 18.27 2.55 -25.70
CA THR A 326 18.13 2.81 -27.14
C THR A 326 16.92 3.71 -27.43
N GLU A 327 16.96 4.42 -28.57
CA GLU A 327 15.84 5.19 -29.12
C GLU A 327 14.91 4.36 -30.00
N ARG A 328 15.23 3.07 -30.23
CA ARG A 328 14.50 2.19 -31.15
C ARG A 328 12.99 2.17 -30.91
N TRP A 329 12.57 2.18 -29.65
CA TRP A 329 11.17 2.05 -29.24
C TRP A 329 10.33 3.30 -29.48
N LEU A 330 10.96 4.42 -29.89
CA LEU A 330 10.25 5.63 -30.32
C LEU A 330 9.51 5.45 -31.65
N SER A 331 9.89 4.47 -32.46
CA SER A 331 9.35 4.26 -33.81
C SER A 331 9.12 2.80 -34.17
N THR A 332 9.64 1.86 -33.39
CA THR A 332 9.45 0.42 -33.61
C THR A 332 8.29 -0.09 -32.75
N PRO A 333 7.32 -0.82 -33.32
CA PRO A 333 6.29 -1.49 -32.53
C PRO A 333 6.88 -2.42 -31.48
N TRP A 334 6.27 -2.47 -30.30
CA TRP A 334 6.82 -3.14 -29.12
C TRP A 334 7.06 -4.64 -29.33
N PHE A 335 6.22 -5.30 -30.14
CA PHE A 335 6.32 -6.73 -30.43
C PHE A 335 6.94 -7.04 -31.80
N ALA A 336 7.61 -6.08 -32.44
CA ALA A 336 8.09 -6.22 -33.82
C ALA A 336 9.18 -7.30 -34.02
N ASP A 337 9.88 -7.67 -32.94
CA ASP A 337 10.96 -8.67 -33.00
C ASP A 337 10.46 -10.11 -32.79
N ASP A 338 9.14 -10.33 -32.64
CA ASP A 338 8.55 -11.68 -32.56
C ASP A 338 9.00 -12.53 -33.78
N PRO A 339 9.67 -13.68 -33.57
CA PRO A 339 10.16 -14.52 -34.67
C PRO A 339 9.04 -15.30 -35.37
N PHE A 340 7.79 -15.22 -34.88
CA PHE A 340 6.62 -15.94 -35.37
C PHE A 340 6.85 -17.47 -35.43
N GLY A 341 7.54 -17.98 -34.41
CA GLY A 341 7.94 -19.37 -34.29
C GLY A 341 7.09 -20.16 -33.28
N SER A 342 7.74 -21.11 -32.62
CA SER A 342 7.19 -21.90 -31.51
C SER A 342 8.23 -22.09 -30.42
N TYR A 343 7.84 -22.57 -29.24
CA TYR A 343 8.78 -22.94 -28.17
C TYR A 343 9.82 -23.99 -28.61
N ARG A 344 9.58 -24.73 -29.70
CA ARG A 344 10.54 -25.70 -30.25
C ARG A 344 11.56 -25.06 -31.19
N SER A 345 11.12 -24.11 -32.02
CA SER A 345 12.01 -23.44 -32.98
C SER A 345 12.71 -22.21 -32.38
N HIS A 346 12.05 -21.53 -31.43
CA HIS A 346 12.53 -20.32 -30.75
C HIS A 346 12.30 -20.45 -29.23
N PRO A 347 12.97 -21.40 -28.56
CA PRO A 347 12.71 -21.73 -27.14
C PRO A 347 12.96 -20.60 -26.16
N ALA A 348 13.74 -19.57 -26.53
CA ALA A 348 13.99 -18.37 -25.72
C ALA A 348 12.81 -17.37 -25.71
N TRP A 349 11.93 -17.46 -26.71
CA TRP A 349 10.87 -16.48 -26.97
C TRP A 349 9.51 -16.90 -26.43
N TYR A 350 9.26 -18.22 -26.31
CA TYR A 350 7.97 -18.76 -25.94
C TYR A 350 8.12 -19.82 -24.86
N PHE A 351 7.44 -19.63 -23.74
CA PHE A 351 7.55 -20.50 -22.55
C PHE A 351 6.25 -21.21 -22.16
N GLY A 352 5.24 -21.25 -23.02
CA GLY A 352 3.92 -21.81 -22.70
C GLY A 352 3.96 -23.28 -22.26
N ASP A 353 4.99 -24.04 -22.66
CA ASP A 353 5.24 -25.42 -22.24
C ASP A 353 5.72 -25.56 -20.79
N LEU A 354 6.22 -24.48 -20.19
CA LEU A 354 6.70 -24.44 -18.79
C LEU A 354 5.59 -24.09 -17.79
N VAL A 355 4.43 -23.63 -18.25
CA VAL A 355 3.31 -23.24 -17.38
C VAL A 355 2.79 -24.45 -16.59
N GLN A 356 2.50 -25.57 -17.28
CA GLN A 356 1.95 -26.75 -16.60
C GLN A 356 2.92 -27.36 -15.56
N PRO A 357 4.23 -27.51 -15.84
CA PRO A 357 5.20 -27.92 -14.82
C PRO A 357 5.21 -27.06 -13.54
N LEU A 358 5.02 -25.74 -13.67
CA LEU A 358 4.92 -24.85 -12.51
C LEU A 358 3.64 -25.12 -11.70
N LEU A 359 2.50 -25.24 -12.39
CA LEU A 359 1.21 -25.53 -11.75
C LEU A 359 1.20 -26.90 -11.07
N ASP A 360 1.75 -27.93 -11.72
CA ASP A 360 1.87 -29.29 -11.17
C ASP A 360 2.77 -29.32 -9.93
N GLY A 361 3.78 -28.44 -9.87
CA GLY A 361 4.62 -28.24 -8.69
C GLY A 361 3.94 -27.45 -7.56
N GLY A 362 2.71 -26.98 -7.76
CA GLY A 362 1.98 -26.14 -6.82
C GLY A 362 2.52 -24.71 -6.72
N HIS A 363 3.34 -24.29 -7.67
CA HIS A 363 3.82 -22.91 -7.74
C HIS A 363 2.72 -21.98 -8.26
N GLU A 364 2.86 -20.71 -7.91
CA GLU A 364 1.95 -19.66 -8.32
C GLU A 364 2.51 -18.93 -9.54
N ILE A 365 1.65 -18.53 -10.47
CA ILE A 365 1.99 -17.64 -11.59
C ILE A 365 1.16 -16.36 -11.46
N GLN A 366 1.81 -15.20 -11.45
CA GLN A 366 1.20 -13.88 -11.27
C GLN A 366 1.70 -12.89 -12.32
N SER A 367 1.14 -11.68 -12.35
CA SER A 367 1.41 -10.75 -13.45
C SER A 367 2.72 -9.99 -13.29
N HIS A 368 3.53 -10.01 -14.35
CA HIS A 368 4.60 -9.04 -14.58
C HIS A 368 4.27 -8.13 -15.77
N THR A 369 2.97 -7.87 -15.97
CA THR A 369 2.33 -7.22 -17.14
C THR A 369 2.44 -8.05 -18.42
N PHE A 370 1.57 -7.84 -19.40
CA PHE A 370 1.71 -8.49 -20.72
C PHE A 370 2.97 -7.98 -21.42
N SER A 371 3.12 -6.66 -21.48
CA SER A 371 4.13 -5.97 -22.29
C SER A 371 5.47 -5.79 -21.61
N HIS A 372 5.60 -6.12 -20.32
CA HIS A 372 6.71 -5.66 -19.48
C HIS A 372 6.79 -4.13 -19.51
N LEU A 373 5.68 -3.46 -19.23
CA LEU A 373 5.59 -1.99 -19.32
C LEU A 373 6.09 -1.31 -18.05
N TYR A 374 6.55 -0.07 -18.18
CA TYR A 374 6.85 0.78 -17.03
C TYR A 374 5.55 1.47 -16.58
N GLY A 375 5.06 1.06 -15.42
CA GLY A 375 3.74 1.40 -14.92
C GLY A 375 3.43 2.90 -14.83
N GLY A 376 4.38 3.68 -14.33
CA GLY A 376 4.19 5.12 -14.15
C GLY A 376 4.33 5.98 -15.42
N LEU A 377 4.58 5.37 -16.58
CA LEU A 377 4.70 6.07 -17.87
C LEU A 377 3.55 5.75 -18.84
N VAL A 378 2.60 4.90 -18.43
CA VAL A 378 1.45 4.51 -19.23
C VAL A 378 0.15 5.02 -18.61
N ASP A 379 -0.84 5.27 -19.46
CA ASP A 379 -2.17 5.69 -19.03
C ASP A 379 -3.04 4.51 -18.56
N ALA A 380 -4.20 4.83 -17.99
CA ALA A 380 -5.15 3.85 -17.48
C ALA A 380 -5.69 2.92 -18.59
N ALA A 381 -5.88 3.42 -19.81
CA ALA A 381 -6.38 2.63 -20.94
C ALA A 381 -5.35 1.57 -21.38
N THR A 382 -4.07 1.93 -21.41
CA THR A 382 -2.97 1.00 -21.70
C THR A 382 -2.88 -0.07 -20.61
N TRP A 383 -2.95 0.33 -19.33
CA TRP A 383 -3.02 -0.62 -18.21
C TRP A 383 -4.17 -1.62 -18.34
N GLN A 384 -5.35 -1.14 -18.70
CA GLN A 384 -6.55 -1.98 -18.86
C GLN A 384 -6.34 -3.00 -19.98
N ALA A 385 -5.88 -2.54 -21.15
CA ALA A 385 -5.64 -3.41 -22.29
C ALA A 385 -4.56 -4.46 -21.99
N ASP A 386 -3.48 -4.05 -21.32
CA ASP A 386 -2.36 -4.92 -20.94
C ASP A 386 -2.81 -6.04 -19.98
N LEU A 387 -3.45 -5.68 -18.87
CA LEU A 387 -3.95 -6.67 -17.88
C LEU A 387 -5.03 -7.58 -18.47
N GLN A 388 -5.91 -7.05 -19.32
CA GLN A 388 -6.91 -7.86 -20.01
C GLN A 388 -6.23 -8.88 -20.94
N THR A 389 -5.23 -8.45 -21.70
CA THR A 389 -4.50 -9.33 -22.62
C THR A 389 -3.73 -10.40 -21.86
N TRP A 390 -3.07 -10.03 -20.75
CA TRP A 390 -2.40 -10.97 -19.85
C TRP A 390 -3.38 -12.03 -19.33
N ASN A 391 -4.51 -11.61 -18.74
CA ASN A 391 -5.50 -12.52 -18.16
C ASN A 391 -6.11 -13.46 -19.20
N ASN A 392 -6.38 -12.98 -20.41
CA ASN A 392 -6.93 -13.80 -21.49
C ASN A 392 -5.96 -14.92 -21.89
N LEU A 393 -4.67 -14.63 -22.05
CA LEU A 393 -3.67 -15.62 -22.44
C LEU A 393 -3.30 -16.56 -21.29
N ALA A 394 -3.27 -16.07 -20.05
CA ALA A 394 -3.13 -16.88 -18.85
C ALA A 394 -4.25 -17.95 -18.79
N ALA A 395 -5.49 -17.55 -19.07
CA ALA A 395 -6.64 -18.46 -19.09
C ALA A 395 -6.53 -19.54 -20.18
N GLU A 396 -5.93 -19.25 -21.35
CA GLU A 396 -5.63 -20.26 -22.39
C GLU A 396 -4.70 -21.38 -21.89
N ARG A 397 -3.99 -21.16 -20.77
CA ARG A 397 -3.08 -22.11 -20.12
C ARG A 397 -3.56 -22.58 -18.74
N GLY A 398 -4.82 -22.32 -18.39
CA GLY A 398 -5.38 -22.75 -17.11
C GLY A 398 -4.86 -21.97 -15.89
N VAL A 399 -4.26 -20.79 -16.11
CA VAL A 399 -3.82 -19.89 -15.05
C VAL A 399 -4.96 -18.92 -14.72
N ALA A 400 -5.27 -18.78 -13.43
CA ALA A 400 -6.30 -17.85 -12.96
C ALA A 400 -5.93 -16.39 -13.26
N PRO A 401 -6.91 -15.47 -13.32
CA PRO A 401 -6.60 -14.04 -13.41
C PRO A 401 -5.65 -13.59 -12.30
N ALA A 402 -4.73 -12.69 -12.62
CA ALA A 402 -3.74 -12.23 -11.66
C ALA A 402 -4.39 -11.54 -10.46
N SER A 403 -3.89 -11.84 -9.27
CA SER A 403 -4.21 -11.16 -8.01
C SER A 403 -3.01 -10.44 -7.42
N SER A 404 -1.82 -10.67 -7.97
CA SER A 404 -0.57 -10.02 -7.59
C SER A 404 0.17 -9.49 -8.82
N LEU A 405 0.87 -8.38 -8.65
CA LEU A 405 1.70 -7.77 -9.68
C LEU A 405 3.08 -7.39 -9.15
N ALA A 406 4.13 -7.82 -9.84
CA ALA A 406 5.47 -7.24 -9.69
C ALA A 406 5.66 -6.20 -10.79
N PHE A 407 6.05 -4.97 -10.44
CA PHE A 407 6.30 -3.94 -11.45
C PHE A 407 7.63 -4.19 -12.19
N PRO A 408 7.62 -4.28 -13.54
CA PRO A 408 8.84 -4.26 -14.34
C PRO A 408 9.76 -3.09 -14.00
N TRP A 409 11.06 -3.35 -13.84
CA TRP A 409 12.11 -2.35 -13.52
C TRP A 409 11.86 -1.49 -12.27
N SER A 410 11.10 -2.01 -11.32
CA SER A 410 10.56 -1.23 -10.21
C SER A 410 9.76 0.01 -10.64
N GLY A 411 9.10 -0.09 -11.80
CA GLY A 411 8.55 1.01 -12.57
C GLY A 411 7.20 1.54 -12.09
N SER A 412 6.96 1.55 -10.78
CA SER A 412 5.73 2.10 -10.20
C SER A 412 5.75 3.62 -10.04
N ALA A 413 6.91 4.28 -10.21
CA ALA A 413 7.03 5.72 -10.02
C ALA A 413 6.33 6.50 -11.13
N GLY A 414 5.34 7.30 -10.76
CA GLY A 414 4.46 8.02 -11.68
C GLY A 414 3.08 7.37 -11.83
N MET A 415 2.77 6.32 -11.06
CA MET A 415 1.46 5.67 -11.10
C MET A 415 0.35 6.64 -10.65
N SER A 416 -0.58 6.92 -11.56
CA SER A 416 -1.74 7.77 -11.29
C SER A 416 -2.83 7.05 -10.48
N ASP A 417 -3.73 7.82 -9.88
CA ASP A 417 -4.87 7.27 -9.12
C ASP A 417 -5.75 6.41 -10.04
N ALA A 418 -6.01 6.86 -11.28
CA ALA A 418 -6.76 6.08 -12.27
C ALA A 418 -6.07 4.76 -12.62
N SER A 419 -4.75 4.73 -12.80
CA SER A 419 -4.02 3.48 -13.07
C SER A 419 -4.12 2.49 -11.90
N TRP A 420 -4.06 2.97 -10.65
CA TRP A 420 -4.32 2.12 -9.48
C TRP A 420 -5.75 1.59 -9.42
N GLU A 421 -6.76 2.36 -9.87
CA GLU A 421 -8.14 1.86 -9.99
C GLU A 421 -8.25 0.74 -11.03
N ILE A 422 -7.55 0.84 -12.15
CA ILE A 422 -7.53 -0.24 -13.16
C ILE A 422 -6.95 -1.53 -12.58
N LEU A 423 -5.85 -1.46 -11.83
CA LEU A 423 -5.30 -2.63 -11.13
C LEU A 423 -6.34 -3.27 -10.21
N GLU A 424 -7.03 -2.46 -9.40
CA GLU A 424 -8.09 -2.93 -8.51
C GLU A 424 -9.24 -3.60 -9.26
N GLN A 425 -9.72 -2.99 -10.34
CA GLN A 425 -10.83 -3.49 -11.16
C GLN A 425 -10.49 -4.81 -11.86
N HIS A 426 -9.22 -4.99 -12.23
CA HIS A 426 -8.72 -6.22 -12.85
C HIS A 426 -8.32 -7.32 -11.85
N GLY A 427 -8.62 -7.12 -10.57
CA GLY A 427 -8.45 -8.15 -9.54
C GLY A 427 -7.11 -8.15 -8.83
N ILE A 428 -6.22 -7.19 -9.12
CA ILE A 428 -4.96 -7.05 -8.37
C ILE A 428 -5.28 -6.63 -6.93
N ARG A 429 -4.71 -7.38 -5.98
CA ARG A 429 -4.86 -7.20 -4.53
C ARG A 429 -3.52 -7.07 -3.82
N SER A 430 -2.42 -7.37 -4.50
CA SER A 430 -1.08 -7.16 -3.97
C SER A 430 -0.11 -6.69 -5.05
N VAL A 431 0.87 -5.87 -4.64
CA VAL A 431 1.93 -5.38 -5.52
C VAL A 431 3.30 -5.45 -4.85
N THR A 432 4.34 -5.68 -5.65
CA THR A 432 5.76 -5.69 -5.22
C THR A 432 6.65 -5.09 -6.31
N ARG A 433 7.97 -5.00 -6.08
CA ARG A 433 8.93 -4.24 -6.90
C ARG A 433 8.50 -2.78 -7.05
N LEU A 434 8.09 -2.13 -5.97
CA LEU A 434 7.75 -0.71 -6.07
C LEU A 434 9.02 0.14 -6.24
N SER A 435 8.84 1.36 -6.71
CA SER A 435 9.95 2.29 -6.92
C SER A 435 10.75 2.53 -5.64
N ASN A 436 12.07 2.58 -5.78
CA ASN A 436 13.00 2.91 -4.71
C ASN A 436 13.33 4.41 -4.60
N GLN A 437 12.78 5.26 -5.49
CA GLN A 437 12.98 6.71 -5.39
C GLN A 437 12.27 7.25 -4.14
N ALA A 438 12.93 8.12 -3.39
CA ALA A 438 12.53 8.48 -2.04
C ALA A 438 11.06 8.94 -1.88
N GLN A 439 10.53 9.66 -2.87
CA GLN A 439 9.15 10.18 -2.86
C GLN A 439 8.08 9.11 -3.19
N TYR A 440 8.48 8.00 -3.79
CA TYR A 440 7.60 6.89 -4.17
C TYR A 440 7.86 5.62 -3.33
N ASN A 441 8.94 5.60 -2.55
CA ASN A 441 9.40 4.43 -1.84
C ASN A 441 8.63 4.17 -0.54
N LEU A 442 7.75 3.18 -0.59
CA LEU A 442 6.97 2.72 0.57
C LEU A 442 7.80 1.89 1.57
N PHE A 443 8.95 1.36 1.13
CA PHE A 443 9.82 0.46 1.88
C PHE A 443 11.27 0.93 1.81
N PRO A 444 11.60 2.07 2.45
CA PRO A 444 12.98 2.55 2.50
C PRO A 444 13.90 1.49 3.11
N ALA A 445 15.02 1.28 2.43
CA ALA A 445 16.10 0.43 2.91
C ALA A 445 17.16 1.29 3.63
N ASP A 446 17.87 0.69 4.57
CA ASP A 446 19.04 1.31 5.19
C ASP A 446 20.25 1.35 4.24
N SER A 447 21.38 1.86 4.73
CA SER A 447 22.62 1.97 3.94
C SER A 447 23.20 0.62 3.49
N GLU A 448 22.81 -0.49 4.13
CA GLU A 448 23.23 -1.84 3.75
C GLU A 448 22.21 -2.51 2.79
N GLY A 449 21.11 -1.82 2.47
CA GLY A 449 20.05 -2.31 1.62
C GLY A 449 19.06 -3.24 2.33
N LEU A 450 18.98 -3.20 3.67
CA LEU A 450 17.96 -3.92 4.44
C LEU A 450 16.71 -3.06 4.58
N VAL A 451 15.55 -3.64 4.30
CA VAL A 451 14.23 -3.00 4.48
C VAL A 451 13.98 -2.81 5.96
N ALA A 452 13.83 -1.55 6.39
CA ALA A 452 13.71 -1.17 7.80
C ALA A 452 12.39 -1.65 8.44
N GLU A 453 11.30 -1.64 7.68
CA GLU A 453 9.96 -2.05 8.13
C GLU A 453 9.46 -3.24 7.30
N PRO A 454 9.93 -4.47 7.58
CA PRO A 454 9.54 -5.65 6.83
C PRO A 454 8.09 -6.03 7.15
N GLY A 455 7.18 -5.75 6.21
CA GLY A 455 5.79 -6.17 6.25
C GLY A 455 4.99 -5.46 5.17
N CYS A 456 4.01 -6.14 4.58
CA CYS A 456 3.11 -5.46 3.66
C CYS A 456 2.33 -4.36 4.37
N ARG A 457 2.00 -3.31 3.61
CA ARG A 457 1.16 -2.19 4.07
C ARG A 457 0.11 -1.87 3.02
N TRP A 458 -1.00 -1.31 3.47
CA TRP A 458 -2.01 -0.80 2.54
C TRP A 458 -1.39 0.24 1.62
N LEU A 459 -1.64 0.09 0.32
CA LEU A 459 -1.31 1.13 -0.64
C LEU A 459 -2.18 2.37 -0.33
N PRO A 460 -1.60 3.57 -0.18
CA PRO A 460 -2.38 4.78 0.10
C PRO A 460 -3.54 4.95 -0.89
N GLY A 461 -4.73 5.28 -0.38
CA GLY A 461 -5.94 5.42 -1.20
C GLY A 461 -6.65 4.10 -1.51
N ARG A 462 -6.05 2.96 -1.18
CA ARG A 462 -6.51 1.58 -1.45
C ARG A 462 -6.48 0.70 -0.20
N GLU A 463 -6.70 1.28 0.97
CA GLU A 463 -6.93 0.51 2.20
C GLU A 463 -8.02 -0.54 1.97
N ASP A 464 -7.79 -1.74 2.51
CA ASP A 464 -8.60 -2.96 2.35
C ASP A 464 -8.67 -3.55 0.93
N ARG A 465 -7.91 -2.98 -0.03
CA ARG A 465 -8.03 -3.33 -1.45
C ARG A 465 -6.73 -3.77 -2.09
N ILE A 466 -5.63 -3.05 -1.86
CA ILE A 466 -4.30 -3.40 -2.40
C ILE A 466 -3.24 -3.31 -1.30
N LEU A 467 -2.52 -4.42 -1.09
CA LEU A 467 -1.32 -4.47 -0.25
C LEU A 467 -0.06 -4.25 -1.09
N ALA A 468 0.76 -3.29 -0.71
CA ALA A 468 2.14 -3.21 -1.16
C ALA A 468 3.00 -4.10 -0.26
N CYS A 469 3.89 -4.93 -0.83
CA CYS A 469 4.75 -5.83 -0.07
C CYS A 469 6.25 -5.55 -0.35
N PRO A 470 7.09 -5.51 0.70
CA PRO A 470 8.52 -5.25 0.56
C PRO A 470 9.24 -6.45 -0.05
N ASP A 471 10.29 -6.15 -0.79
CA ASP A 471 11.14 -7.14 -1.44
C ASP A 471 12.63 -6.92 -1.19
N PHE A 472 13.40 -7.98 -1.43
CA PHE A 472 14.84 -8.01 -1.29
C PHE A 472 15.46 -8.85 -2.42
N TYR A 473 16.28 -8.20 -3.26
CA TYR A 473 16.95 -8.84 -4.39
C TYR A 473 18.10 -9.74 -3.92
N LEU A 474 17.94 -11.06 -4.12
CA LEU A 474 18.85 -12.11 -3.66
C LEU A 474 19.87 -12.48 -4.75
N THR A 475 21.12 -12.05 -4.54
CA THR A 475 22.28 -12.48 -5.32
C THR A 475 23.26 -13.28 -4.45
N PRO A 476 24.23 -14.02 -5.04
CA PRO A 476 25.23 -14.74 -4.28
C PRO A 476 26.00 -13.89 -3.26
N GLU A 477 26.29 -12.64 -3.61
CA GLU A 477 27.03 -11.68 -2.77
C GLU A 477 26.17 -11.19 -1.59
N ARG A 478 24.84 -11.24 -1.73
CA ARG A 478 23.88 -10.71 -0.76
C ARG A 478 23.27 -11.78 0.14
N VAL A 479 23.72 -13.04 0.09
CA VAL A 479 23.17 -14.13 0.92
C VAL A 479 23.18 -13.78 2.42
N SER A 480 24.28 -13.23 2.93
CA SER A 480 24.36 -12.84 4.35
C SER A 480 23.37 -11.73 4.69
N LEU A 481 23.14 -10.80 3.76
CA LEU A 481 22.14 -9.73 3.93
C LEU A 481 20.71 -10.29 3.89
N ALA A 482 20.41 -11.20 2.97
CA ALA A 482 19.11 -11.86 2.88
C ALA A 482 18.77 -12.63 4.16
N LEU A 483 19.75 -13.32 4.75
CA LEU A 483 19.57 -14.00 6.03
C LEU A 483 19.28 -13.01 7.17
N ARG A 484 20.01 -11.88 7.24
CA ARG A 484 19.70 -10.82 8.22
C ARG A 484 18.33 -10.19 7.98
N GLN A 485 17.93 -10.01 6.73
CA GLN A 485 16.60 -9.50 6.38
C GLN A 485 15.49 -10.43 6.85
N VAL A 486 15.67 -11.75 6.72
CA VAL A 486 14.76 -12.76 7.27
C VAL A 486 14.68 -12.65 8.80
N ASP A 487 15.82 -12.51 9.48
CA ASP A 487 15.83 -12.36 10.94
C ASP A 487 15.14 -11.06 11.39
N LEU A 488 15.28 -9.96 10.64
CA LEU A 488 14.54 -8.72 10.87
C LEU A 488 13.02 -8.92 10.70
N ALA A 489 12.59 -9.65 9.67
CA ALA A 489 11.18 -9.99 9.50
C ALA A 489 10.66 -10.82 10.69
N VAL A 490 11.41 -11.83 11.16
CA VAL A 490 11.05 -12.63 12.34
C VAL A 490 10.96 -11.77 13.61
N ALA A 491 11.90 -10.84 13.81
CA ALA A 491 11.90 -9.94 14.95
C ALA A 491 10.69 -9.00 14.95
N ALA A 492 10.35 -8.43 13.78
CA ALA A 492 9.27 -7.46 13.60
C ALA A 492 7.86 -8.06 13.55
N GLY A 493 7.72 -9.39 13.50
CA GLY A 493 6.42 -10.00 13.20
C GLY A 493 6.03 -9.85 11.72
N GLY A 494 7.01 -9.65 10.84
CA GLY A 494 6.88 -9.09 9.51
C GLY A 494 6.72 -10.10 8.38
N MET A 495 6.93 -9.63 7.16
CA MET A 495 7.20 -10.49 6.01
C MET A 495 8.27 -9.88 5.09
N ILE A 496 8.91 -10.72 4.27
CA ILE A 496 9.78 -10.27 3.18
C ILE A 496 9.63 -11.17 1.95
N ASP A 497 9.64 -10.57 0.76
CA ASP A 497 9.80 -11.25 -0.52
C ASP A 497 11.28 -11.33 -0.93
N LEU A 498 11.80 -12.54 -1.10
CA LEU A 498 13.16 -12.77 -1.60
C LEU A 498 13.10 -13.12 -3.09
N TRP A 499 13.77 -12.34 -3.93
CA TRP A 499 13.57 -12.44 -5.37
C TRP A 499 14.84 -12.42 -6.22
N ALA A 500 14.73 -12.93 -7.45
CA ALA A 500 15.65 -12.70 -8.57
C ALA A 500 14.98 -13.01 -9.91
N HIS A 501 15.70 -12.91 -11.02
CA HIS A 501 15.25 -13.50 -12.29
C HIS A 501 15.61 -14.98 -12.34
N THR A 502 14.80 -15.83 -12.97
CA THR A 502 15.13 -17.26 -13.05
C THR A 502 16.44 -17.54 -13.79
N GLU A 503 16.84 -16.68 -14.73
CA GLU A 503 18.14 -16.82 -15.43
C GLU A 503 19.35 -16.71 -14.49
N GLU A 504 19.16 -16.14 -13.30
CA GLU A 504 20.16 -15.99 -12.25
C GLU A 504 20.23 -17.20 -11.30
N VAL A 505 19.50 -18.29 -11.59
CA VAL A 505 19.59 -19.53 -10.80
C VAL A 505 20.00 -20.68 -11.71
N THR A 506 21.13 -20.52 -12.38
CA THR A 506 21.64 -21.48 -13.38
C THR A 506 23.06 -21.95 -13.06
N THR A 507 23.89 -21.13 -12.41
CA THR A 507 25.25 -21.52 -12.02
C THR A 507 25.30 -22.23 -10.67
N ALA A 508 26.32 -23.07 -10.44
CA ALA A 508 26.51 -23.76 -9.16
C ALA A 508 26.59 -22.80 -7.95
N GLN A 509 27.22 -21.64 -8.12
CA GLN A 509 27.32 -20.62 -7.06
C GLN A 509 25.93 -20.04 -6.73
N GLN A 510 25.14 -19.69 -7.75
CA GLN A 510 23.78 -19.17 -7.56
C GLN A 510 22.86 -20.21 -6.93
N ILE A 511 22.91 -21.46 -7.42
CA ILE A 511 22.13 -22.56 -6.85
C ILE A 511 22.48 -22.77 -5.37
N ALA A 512 23.77 -22.77 -5.03
CA ALA A 512 24.21 -22.90 -3.63
C ALA A 512 23.78 -21.71 -2.75
N ALA A 513 23.81 -20.49 -3.30
CA ALA A 513 23.35 -19.29 -2.61
C ALA A 513 21.84 -19.37 -2.29
N TRP A 514 21.02 -19.68 -3.30
CA TRP A 514 19.59 -19.87 -3.15
C TRP A 514 19.27 -21.04 -2.20
N GLU A 515 19.92 -22.19 -2.37
CA GLU A 515 19.72 -23.34 -1.49
C GLU A 515 20.01 -23.01 -0.02
N ARG A 516 21.05 -22.22 0.26
CA ARG A 516 21.37 -21.81 1.63
C ARG A 516 20.23 -21.02 2.27
N VAL A 517 19.63 -20.09 1.54
CA VAL A 517 18.54 -19.25 2.04
C VAL A 517 17.22 -20.04 2.13
N VAL A 518 16.88 -20.79 1.08
CA VAL A 518 15.69 -21.65 1.02
C VAL A 518 15.69 -22.66 2.17
N ARG A 519 16.81 -23.36 2.40
CA ARG A 519 16.93 -24.31 3.51
C ARG A 519 16.71 -23.63 4.87
N ARG A 520 17.39 -22.51 5.12
CA ARG A 520 17.25 -21.75 6.38
C ARG A 520 15.80 -21.36 6.65
N VAL A 521 15.08 -20.93 5.62
CA VAL A 521 13.69 -20.45 5.71
C VAL A 521 12.72 -21.64 5.87
N ALA A 522 12.89 -22.70 5.09
CA ALA A 522 12.01 -23.87 5.10
C ALA A 522 12.13 -24.70 6.39
N GLU A 523 13.33 -24.78 6.99
CA GLU A 523 13.57 -25.54 8.23
C GLU A 523 13.18 -24.76 9.50
N ASP A 524 12.89 -23.46 9.39
CA ASP A 524 12.51 -22.63 10.53
C ASP A 524 11.01 -22.69 10.83
N ALA A 525 10.69 -23.35 11.93
CA ALA A 525 9.31 -23.49 12.41
C ALA A 525 8.66 -22.17 12.87
N GLN A 526 9.39 -21.04 12.91
CA GLN A 526 8.84 -19.72 13.17
C GLN A 526 8.38 -19.00 11.90
N ILE A 527 8.77 -19.47 10.71
CA ILE A 527 8.52 -18.79 9.44
C ILE A 527 7.44 -19.52 8.64
N TRP A 528 6.43 -18.81 8.16
CA TRP A 528 5.50 -19.32 7.17
C TRP A 528 6.02 -19.04 5.76
N VAL A 529 6.23 -20.10 4.97
CA VAL A 529 6.71 -19.97 3.58
C VAL A 529 5.53 -20.18 2.65
N ALA A 530 5.20 -19.18 1.84
CA ALA A 530 4.06 -19.23 0.94
C ALA A 530 4.24 -18.31 -0.28
N PRO A 531 3.47 -18.54 -1.37
CA PRO A 531 3.39 -17.59 -2.48
C PRO A 531 2.97 -16.19 -2.01
N LEU A 532 3.43 -15.13 -2.68
CA LEU A 532 3.21 -13.75 -2.22
C LEU A 532 1.73 -13.39 -2.15
N SER A 533 0.93 -13.80 -3.16
CA SER A 533 -0.49 -13.46 -3.15
C SER A 533 -1.25 -14.17 -2.03
N GLU A 534 -0.81 -15.36 -1.60
CA GLU A 534 -1.37 -16.10 -0.47
C GLU A 534 -1.08 -15.37 0.86
N ILE A 535 0.15 -14.87 1.04
CA ILE A 535 0.52 -14.04 2.18
C ILE A 535 -0.33 -12.76 2.23
N ALA A 536 -0.48 -12.08 1.10
CA ALA A 536 -1.29 -10.86 1.02
C ALA A 536 -2.78 -11.13 1.26
N ALA A 537 -3.33 -12.21 0.68
CA ALA A 537 -4.72 -12.61 0.87
C ALA A 537 -5.01 -12.96 2.34
N TRP A 538 -4.07 -13.60 3.03
CA TRP A 538 -4.15 -13.86 4.47
C TRP A 538 -4.21 -12.56 5.27
N GLN A 539 -3.31 -11.60 5.00
CA GLN A 539 -3.30 -10.33 5.72
C GLN A 539 -4.57 -9.52 5.51
N THR A 540 -5.08 -9.47 4.27
CA THR A 540 -6.37 -8.84 3.96
C THR A 540 -7.52 -9.51 4.71
N ALA A 541 -7.57 -10.84 4.72
CA ALA A 541 -8.59 -11.58 5.45
C ALA A 541 -8.53 -11.30 6.96
N LEU A 542 -7.32 -11.31 7.53
CA LEU A 542 -7.11 -11.03 8.95
C LEU A 542 -7.52 -9.61 9.33
N ALA A 543 -7.27 -8.62 8.47
CA ALA A 543 -7.67 -7.22 8.69
C ALA A 543 -9.21 -7.04 8.74
N THR A 544 -9.95 -7.94 8.08
CA THR A 544 -11.42 -7.94 8.09
C THR A 544 -12.03 -8.91 9.11
N LEU A 545 -11.21 -9.69 9.83
CA LEU A 545 -11.68 -10.64 10.84
C LEU A 545 -12.40 -9.91 11.98
N GLN A 546 -13.58 -10.39 12.35
CA GLN A 546 -14.36 -9.83 13.45
C GLN A 546 -14.25 -10.73 14.67
N VAL A 547 -13.94 -10.15 15.82
CA VAL A 547 -13.87 -10.84 17.11
C VAL A 547 -14.73 -10.08 18.11
N GLU A 548 -15.89 -10.63 18.45
CA GLU A 548 -16.93 -9.93 19.21
C GLU A 548 -17.30 -10.69 20.50
N PRO A 549 -17.36 -10.03 21.67
CA PRO A 549 -17.87 -10.66 22.88
C PRO A 549 -19.37 -10.97 22.73
N VAL A 550 -19.76 -12.19 23.11
CA VAL A 550 -21.18 -12.62 23.12
C VAL A 550 -21.72 -12.62 24.54
N ALA A 551 -21.01 -13.28 25.46
CA ALA A 551 -21.44 -13.43 26.85
C ALA A 551 -20.24 -13.70 27.76
N THR A 552 -20.42 -13.35 29.04
CA THR A 552 -19.54 -13.79 30.13
C THR A 552 -20.41 -14.43 31.19
N ALA A 553 -20.10 -15.67 31.57
CA ALA A 553 -20.87 -16.43 32.57
C ALA A 553 -19.95 -16.97 33.67
N PRO A 554 -20.41 -17.05 34.93
CA PRO A 554 -19.68 -17.75 35.98
C PRO A 554 -19.55 -19.25 35.65
N ALA A 555 -18.40 -19.86 35.95
CA ALA A 555 -18.19 -21.29 35.77
C ALA A 555 -17.29 -21.86 36.87
N GLY A 556 -17.90 -22.52 37.86
CA GLY A 556 -17.21 -23.00 39.06
C GLY A 556 -16.54 -21.85 39.79
N ASP A 557 -15.23 -21.96 39.99
CA ASP A 557 -14.42 -20.93 40.67
C ASP A 557 -14.01 -19.79 39.73
N GLY A 558 -14.24 -19.90 38.42
CA GLY A 558 -13.81 -18.93 37.39
C GLY A 558 -14.95 -18.38 36.54
N GLN A 559 -14.62 -17.96 35.31
CA GLN A 559 -15.58 -17.45 34.33
C GLN A 559 -15.37 -18.05 32.94
N VAL A 560 -16.44 -18.16 32.17
CA VAL A 560 -16.41 -18.49 30.74
C VAL A 560 -16.69 -17.22 29.96
N LEU A 561 -15.73 -16.85 29.12
CA LEU A 561 -15.89 -15.82 28.10
C LEU A 561 -16.26 -16.50 26.78
N THR A 562 -17.41 -16.12 26.22
CA THR A 562 -17.86 -16.57 24.90
C THR A 562 -17.66 -15.46 23.89
N VAL A 563 -16.95 -15.76 22.81
CA VAL A 563 -16.57 -14.82 21.76
C VAL A 563 -16.99 -15.38 20.41
N ARG A 564 -17.55 -14.53 19.55
CA ARG A 564 -17.86 -14.85 18.16
C ARG A 564 -16.69 -14.42 17.28
N VAL A 565 -16.20 -15.34 16.48
CA VAL A 565 -15.11 -15.07 15.53
C VAL A 565 -15.63 -15.32 14.12
N SER A 566 -15.67 -14.26 13.32
CA SER A 566 -16.26 -14.27 11.97
C SER A 566 -15.22 -13.92 10.92
N ASN A 567 -15.14 -14.73 9.87
CA ASN A 567 -14.33 -14.47 8.67
C ASN A 567 -15.25 -14.01 7.53
N PRO A 568 -15.42 -12.70 7.31
CA PRO A 568 -16.25 -12.19 6.22
C PRO A 568 -15.54 -12.26 4.86
N SER A 569 -14.26 -12.61 4.82
CA SER A 569 -13.46 -12.62 3.59
C SER A 569 -13.73 -13.85 2.73
N ALA A 570 -13.23 -13.81 1.48
CA ALA A 570 -13.23 -14.95 0.57
C ALA A 570 -12.06 -15.94 0.81
N THR A 571 -11.12 -15.60 1.70
CA THR A 571 -9.92 -16.41 1.97
C THR A 571 -10.16 -17.31 3.16
N ALA A 572 -9.84 -18.60 3.03
CA ALA A 572 -9.88 -19.51 4.17
C ALA A 572 -8.73 -19.16 5.14
N LEU A 573 -9.04 -19.06 6.43
CA LEU A 573 -8.04 -18.87 7.48
C LEU A 573 -7.71 -20.21 8.12
N THR A 574 -6.99 -21.05 7.37
CA THR A 574 -6.47 -22.34 7.85
C THR A 574 -5.40 -22.10 8.92
N ASP A 575 -5.47 -22.84 10.02
CA ASP A 575 -4.65 -22.62 11.22
C ASP A 575 -4.74 -21.18 11.76
N LEU A 576 -5.91 -20.55 11.67
CA LEU A 576 -6.19 -19.28 12.37
C LEU A 576 -5.81 -19.45 13.84
N THR A 577 -4.95 -18.56 14.30
CA THR A 577 -4.41 -18.62 15.64
C THR A 577 -4.82 -17.38 16.41
N LEU A 578 -5.30 -17.57 17.63
CA LEU A 578 -5.69 -16.52 18.55
C LEU A 578 -4.79 -16.55 19.79
N HIS A 579 -4.25 -15.39 20.18
CA HIS A 579 -3.66 -15.16 21.49
C HIS A 579 -4.75 -15.20 22.55
N MET A 580 -4.61 -16.12 23.50
CA MET A 580 -5.55 -16.28 24.60
C MET A 580 -5.15 -15.41 25.81
N PRO A 581 -6.13 -14.97 26.63
CA PRO A 581 -5.83 -14.36 27.92
C PRO A 581 -4.97 -15.28 28.80
N ALA A 582 -4.06 -14.71 29.59
CA ALA A 582 -3.08 -15.50 30.38
C ALA A 582 -3.71 -16.49 31.38
N ALA A 583 -4.90 -16.18 31.90
CA ALA A 583 -5.64 -17.03 32.84
C ALA A 583 -6.40 -18.20 32.16
N THR A 584 -6.25 -18.39 30.85
CA THR A 584 -6.99 -19.42 30.10
C THR A 584 -6.61 -20.82 30.54
N GLN A 585 -7.60 -21.60 30.96
CA GLN A 585 -7.45 -22.99 31.36
C GLN A 585 -7.88 -23.94 30.24
N ARG A 586 -8.97 -23.61 29.53
CA ARG A 586 -9.59 -24.44 28.49
C ARG A 586 -10.12 -23.57 27.37
N VAL A 587 -10.16 -24.13 26.15
CA VAL A 587 -10.71 -23.47 24.96
C VAL A 587 -11.56 -24.47 24.19
N ALA A 588 -12.76 -24.06 23.79
CA ALA A 588 -13.61 -24.83 22.89
C ALA A 588 -14.04 -23.97 21.70
N VAL A 589 -14.22 -24.61 20.55
CA VAL A 589 -14.71 -23.97 19.31
C VAL A 589 -15.96 -24.71 18.86
N ASN A 590 -17.08 -23.99 18.74
CA ASN A 590 -18.41 -24.55 18.46
C ASN A 590 -18.80 -25.71 19.42
N GLY A 591 -18.44 -25.56 20.70
CA GLY A 591 -18.70 -26.57 21.74
C GLY A 591 -17.75 -27.77 21.74
N GLU A 592 -16.82 -27.86 20.80
CA GLU A 592 -15.77 -28.90 20.77
C GLU A 592 -14.51 -28.38 21.46
N GLU A 593 -14.10 -29.02 22.57
CA GLU A 593 -12.88 -28.65 23.29
C GLU A 593 -11.64 -28.95 22.44
N LEU A 594 -10.75 -27.95 22.32
CA LEU A 594 -9.50 -28.11 21.59
C LEU A 594 -8.54 -28.98 22.38
N ALA A 595 -7.89 -29.92 21.69
CA ALA A 595 -6.88 -30.77 22.29
C ALA A 595 -5.73 -29.92 22.88
N ARG A 596 -5.44 -30.11 24.17
CA ARG A 596 -4.35 -29.43 24.87
C ARG A 596 -3.00 -30.02 24.46
N ASN A 597 -2.03 -29.15 24.15
CA ASN A 597 -0.68 -29.54 23.76
C ASN A 597 0.37 -28.62 24.41
N GLU A 598 1.35 -29.21 25.10
CA GLU A 598 2.37 -28.47 25.87
C GLU A 598 3.56 -27.98 25.02
N ARG A 599 3.54 -28.19 23.71
CA ARG A 599 4.59 -27.65 22.83
C ARG A 599 4.47 -26.12 22.76
N ARG A 600 5.63 -25.45 22.70
CA ARG A 600 5.71 -23.99 22.53
C ARG A 600 5.44 -23.50 21.11
N LEU A 601 5.54 -24.37 20.12
CA LEU A 601 5.28 -24.06 18.71
C LEU A 601 4.03 -24.80 18.25
N PRO A 602 2.94 -24.08 17.94
CA PRO A 602 1.71 -24.69 17.45
C PRO A 602 1.93 -25.46 16.15
N ARG A 603 1.20 -26.57 15.99
CA ARG A 603 1.10 -27.35 14.76
C ARG A 603 -0.30 -27.93 14.63
N GLY A 604 -1.07 -27.42 13.67
CA GLY A 604 -2.45 -27.81 13.47
C GLY A 604 -3.40 -27.29 14.56
N ARG A 605 -4.64 -27.77 14.52
CA ARG A 605 -5.71 -27.44 15.48
C ARG A 605 -5.36 -27.87 16.90
N GLY A 606 -5.56 -26.98 17.88
CA GLY A 606 -5.31 -27.28 19.30
C GLY A 606 -5.24 -26.06 20.21
N TRP A 607 -5.18 -26.32 21.52
CA TRP A 607 -4.90 -25.34 22.56
C TRP A 607 -3.46 -25.52 23.07
N TRP A 608 -2.68 -24.44 23.04
CA TRP A 608 -1.24 -24.43 23.31
C TRP A 608 -0.94 -23.53 24.52
N PRO A 609 -1.17 -23.99 25.77
CA PRO A 609 -1.04 -23.16 26.97
C PRO A 609 0.35 -22.54 27.14
N ALA A 610 1.40 -23.31 26.86
CA ALA A 610 2.79 -22.83 26.98
C ALA A 610 3.12 -21.69 26.00
N ALA A 611 2.36 -21.53 24.93
CA ALA A 611 2.47 -20.43 23.98
C ALA A 611 1.38 -19.36 24.17
N GLY A 612 0.34 -19.65 24.96
CA GLY A 612 -0.84 -18.79 25.09
C GLY A 612 -1.66 -18.70 23.80
N LEU A 613 -1.71 -19.76 23.00
CA LEU A 613 -2.32 -19.75 21.66
C LEU A 613 -3.39 -20.82 21.50
N ALA A 614 -4.49 -20.51 20.82
CA ALA A 614 -5.45 -21.49 20.32
C ALA A 614 -5.49 -21.44 18.78
N THR A 615 -5.49 -22.60 18.13
CA THR A 615 -5.45 -22.72 16.67
C THR A 615 -6.62 -23.55 16.17
N PHE A 616 -7.30 -23.08 15.12
CA PHE A 616 -8.40 -23.76 14.45
C PHE A 616 -8.59 -23.20 13.03
N ASP A 617 -9.29 -23.92 12.16
CA ASP A 617 -9.59 -23.44 10.81
C ASP A 617 -10.87 -22.60 10.80
N LEU A 618 -10.87 -21.52 10.02
CA LEU A 618 -12.05 -20.70 9.81
C LEU A 618 -12.31 -20.47 8.30
N PRO A 619 -13.25 -21.24 7.70
CA PRO A 619 -13.56 -21.11 6.28
C PRO A 619 -14.12 -19.74 5.90
N PRO A 620 -14.11 -19.39 4.60
CA PRO A 620 -14.68 -18.14 4.09
C PRO A 620 -16.16 -17.99 4.46
N GLY A 621 -16.57 -16.78 4.84
CA GLY A 621 -17.95 -16.44 5.19
C GLY A 621 -18.49 -17.12 6.45
N GLN A 622 -17.66 -17.84 7.21
CA GLN A 622 -18.10 -18.58 8.40
C GLN A 622 -17.89 -17.79 9.70
N THR A 623 -18.64 -18.21 10.69
CA THR A 623 -18.62 -17.70 12.05
C THR A 623 -18.57 -18.87 13.02
N VAL A 624 -17.70 -18.78 14.02
CA VAL A 624 -17.58 -19.78 15.07
C VAL A 624 -17.72 -19.14 16.45
N GLU A 625 -18.20 -19.92 17.41
CA GLU A 625 -18.21 -19.54 18.82
C GLU A 625 -16.97 -20.11 19.51
N VAL A 626 -16.16 -19.24 20.12
CA VAL A 626 -14.99 -19.60 20.91
C VAL A 626 -15.31 -19.37 22.38
N GLN A 627 -15.27 -20.45 23.16
CA GLN A 627 -15.49 -20.43 24.60
C GLN A 627 -14.13 -20.55 25.31
N VAL A 628 -13.86 -19.62 26.21
CA VAL A 628 -12.59 -19.50 26.94
C VAL A 628 -12.87 -19.56 28.44
N TRP A 629 -12.41 -20.63 29.10
CA TRP A 629 -12.51 -20.76 30.56
C TRP A 629 -11.31 -20.09 31.21
N LEU A 630 -11.56 -19.08 32.02
CA LEU A 630 -10.55 -18.30 32.73
C LEU A 630 -10.51 -18.71 34.21
N ALA A 631 -9.31 -18.89 34.74
CA ALA A 631 -9.06 -18.97 36.17
C ALA A 631 -9.45 -17.66 36.87
N SER A 632 -9.83 -17.77 38.14
CA SER A 632 -10.15 -16.66 39.05
C SER A 632 -8.98 -15.70 39.24
#